data_AF-W2YS46-F1
#
_entry.id   AF-W2YS46-F1
#
_cell.length_a   1.000
_cell.length_b   1.000
_cell.length_c   1.000
_cell.angle_alpha   90.00
_cell.angle_beta   90.00
_cell.angle_gamma   90.00
#
_symmetry.space_group_name_H-M   'P 1'
#
loop_
_entity.id
_entity.type
_entity.pdbx_description
1 polymer ?
#
loop_
_entity_poly.entity_id
_entity_poly.type
_entity_poly.pdbx_seq_one_letter_code
_entity_poly.pdbx_strand_id
1 'polypeptide(L)' 'MVLTSSQICSMLFTDVGNGFFKCTTCDKQYKKGNGYTNLLNHLRRNHEDYE' A
#
# COMPACT_ATOMS: atom_id res chain seq x y z
N MET A 1 16.39 8.36 -4.51
CA MET A 1 15.29 8.34 -5.49
C MET A 1 14.00 8.23 -4.68
N VAL A 2 13.20 9.29 -4.58
CA VAL A 2 11.93 9.25 -3.83
C VAL A 2 10.91 8.49 -4.66
N LEU A 3 10.47 7.34 -4.18
CA LEU A 3 9.36 6.61 -4.79
C LEU A 3 8.06 7.39 -4.55
N THR A 4 7.27 7.56 -5.60
CA THR A 4 5.96 8.22 -5.48
C THR A 4 4.94 7.27 -4.84
N SER A 5 3.93 7.83 -4.19
CA SER A 5 2.85 7.05 -3.54
C SER A 5 2.19 6.03 -4.46
N SER A 6 2.01 6.40 -5.74
CA SER A 6 1.47 5.55 -6.80
C SER A 6 2.39 4.35 -7.10
N GLN A 7 3.70 4.58 -7.16
CA GLN A 7 4.69 3.54 -7.42
C GLN A 7 4.79 2.57 -6.24
N ILE A 8 4.88 3.11 -5.03
CA ILE A 8 4.88 2.31 -3.79
C ILE A 8 3.62 1.43 -3.75
N CYS A 9 2.46 2.00 -4.05
CA CYS A 9 1.22 1.23 -4.09
C CYS A 9 1.26 0.11 -5.14
N SER A 10 1.83 0.35 -6.32
CA SER A 10 1.90 -0.65 -7.39
C SER A 10 2.93 -1.75 -7.12
N MET A 11 3.98 -1.45 -6.35
CA MET A 11 5.02 -2.43 -5.99
C MET A 11 4.64 -3.29 -4.79
N LEU A 12 4.01 -2.67 -3.77
CA LEU A 12 3.73 -3.31 -2.49
C LEU A 12 2.28 -3.72 -2.30
N PHE A 13 1.40 -3.36 -3.24
CA PHE A 13 0.02 -3.79 -3.22
C PHE A 13 -0.42 -4.32 -4.57
N THR A 14 -1.20 -5.38 -4.52
CA THR A 14 -1.90 -5.96 -5.66
C THR A 14 -3.35 -5.50 -5.61
N ASP A 15 -3.85 -4.93 -6.71
CA ASP A 15 -5.29 -4.72 -6.86
C ASP A 15 -5.98 -6.08 -6.93
N VAL A 16 -6.87 -6.35 -5.98
CA VAL A 16 -7.65 -7.59 -5.93
C VAL A 16 -9.10 -7.35 -6.41
N GLY A 17 -9.33 -6.22 -7.10
CA GLY A 17 -10.65 -5.80 -7.56
C GLY A 17 -11.54 -5.24 -6.45
N ASN A 18 -12.71 -4.74 -6.87
CA ASN A 18 -13.75 -4.23 -5.97
C ASN A 18 -13.31 -3.04 -5.07
N GLY A 19 -12.26 -2.34 -5.48
CA GLY A 19 -11.64 -1.26 -4.70
C GLY A 19 -10.82 -1.76 -3.51
N PHE A 20 -10.36 -3.02 -3.52
CA PHE A 20 -9.48 -3.56 -2.48
C PHE A 20 -8.06 -3.77 -3.02
N PHE A 21 -7.10 -3.50 -2.15
CA PHE A 21 -5.67 -3.63 -2.38
C PHE A 21 -5.11 -4.58 -1.35
N LYS A 22 -4.40 -5.60 -1.82
CA LYS A 22 -3.74 -6.59 -0.98
C LYS A 22 -2.27 -6.25 -0.85
N CYS A 23 -1.79 -6.02 0.36
CA CYS A 23 -0.37 -5.82 0.62
C CYS A 23 0.38 -7.13 0.32
N THR A 24 1.41 -7.07 -0.53
CA THR A 24 2.22 -8.24 -0.89
C THR A 24 3.17 -8.66 0.23
N THR A 25 3.55 -7.73 1.12
CA THR A 25 4.49 -8.00 2.21
C THR A 25 3.84 -8.68 3.42
N CYS A 26 2.59 -8.34 3.75
CA CYS A 26 1.90 -8.89 4.93
C CYS A 26 0.57 -9.60 4.61
N ASP A 27 0.27 -9.79 3.33
CA ASP A 27 -0.94 -10.42 2.80
C ASP A 27 -2.28 -9.75 3.22
N LYS A 28 -2.25 -8.62 3.94
CA LYS A 28 -3.46 -7.92 4.40
C LYS A 28 -4.17 -7.17 3.27
N GLN A 29 -5.49 -7.32 3.21
CA GLN A 29 -6.35 -6.55 2.32
C GLN A 29 -6.82 -5.24 2.96
N TYR A 30 -6.83 -4.19 2.15
CA TYR A 30 -7.23 -2.84 2.50
C TYR A 30 -8.20 -2.29 1.46
N LYS A 31 -9.20 -1.52 1.90
CA LYS A 31 -10.09 -0.82 0.99
C LYS A 31 -9.43 0.47 0.51
N LYS A 32 -9.45 0.72 -0.79
CA LYS A 32 -9.06 1.99 -1.41
C LYS A 32 -10.03 3.07 -0.94
N GLY A 33 -9.52 4.02 -0.16
CA GLY A 33 -10.25 5.24 0.19
C GLY A 33 -10.10 6.30 -0.89
N ASN A 34 -10.19 7.58 -0.50
CA ASN A 34 -9.89 8.72 -1.35
C ASN A 34 -8.36 8.87 -1.57
N GLY A 35 -7.74 7.88 -2.21
CA GLY A 35 -6.31 7.88 -2.57
C GLY A 35 -5.46 6.84 -1.85
N TYR A 36 -4.15 7.08 -1.82
CA TYR A 36 -3.13 6.13 -1.34
C TYR A 36 -2.73 6.33 0.13
N THR A 37 -3.27 7.34 0.82
CA THR A 37 -2.83 7.73 2.16
C THR A 37 -2.95 6.60 3.18
N ASN A 38 -4.05 5.82 3.13
CA ASN A 38 -4.23 4.66 4.00
C ASN A 38 -3.20 3.56 3.76
N LEU A 39 -2.83 3.34 2.50
CA LEU A 39 -1.86 2.33 2.09
C LEU A 39 -0.45 2.75 2.52
N LEU A 40 -0.09 4.02 2.35
CA LEU A 40 1.18 4.57 2.83
C LEU A 40 1.29 4.58 4.35
N ASN A 41 0.20 4.91 5.05
CA ASN A 41 0.18 4.88 6.52
C ASN A 41 0.32 3.45 7.03
N HIS A 42 -0.32 2.48 6.38
CA HIS A 42 -0.09 1.07 6.66
C HIS A 42 1.39 0.70 6.52
N LEU A 43 2.01 1.07 5.40
CA LEU A 43 3.43 0.80 5.16
C LEU A 43 4.31 1.36 6.26
N ARG A 44 4.21 2.66 6.55
CA ARG A 44 4.99 3.31 7.61
C ARG A 44 4.81 2.70 9.00
N ARG A 45 3.63 2.16 9.32
CA ARG A 45 3.33 1.64 10.66
C ARG A 45 3.56 0.14 10.82
N ASN A 46 3.52 -0.62 9.73
CA ASN A 46 3.63 -2.08 9.78
C ASN A 46 4.95 -2.59 9.19
N HIS A 47 5.65 -1.75 8.43
CA HIS A 47 6.92 -2.07 7.79
C HIS A 47 7.92 -0.99 8.19
N GLU A 48 8.47 -1.12 9.40
CA GLU A 48 9.54 -0.25 9.95
C GLU A 48 10.82 -0.24 9.09
N ASP A 49 10.94 -1.17 8.13
CA ASP A 49 12.10 -1.33 7.25
C ASP A 49 12.12 -0.37 6.05
N TYR A 50 11.04 0.40 5.83
CA TYR A 50 10.89 1.34 4.70
C TYR A 50 11.18 2.82 5.09
N GLU A 51 12.20 3.03 5.95
CA GLU A 51 12.74 4.36 6.30
C GLU A 51 13.61 4.97 5.18
#